data_AF-A0AA49GQ10-F1
#
_entry.id   AF-A0AA49GQ10-F1
#
_cell.length_a   1.000
_cell.length_b   1.000
_cell.length_c   1.000
_cell.angle_alpha   90.00
_cell.angle_beta   90.00
_cell.angle_gamma   90.00
#
_symmetry.space_group_name_H-M   'P 1'
#
loop_
_entity.id
_entity.type
_entity.pdbx_description
1 polymer ?
#
loop_
_entity_poly.entity_id
_entity_poly.type
_entity_poly.pdbx_seq_one_letter_code
_entity_poly.pdbx_strand_id
1 'polypeptide(L)'
;MHRYPELMKLPEAAEKFYNEFRAVLPQEKFFTDFRFVHYCDGFQWAFHKYLMNDQSSLYKVNSQVRSYFFDNEGHVKRLALYAIFIKECMEETEAMLLDKEYYELMGKFQQAQEKILRLVNMLMGDAL
;
A
#
# COMPACT_ATOMS: atom_id res chain seq x y z
N MET A 1 23.67 -6.24 9.94
CA MET A 1 22.93 -7.10 8.98
C MET A 1 21.46 -7.02 9.37
N HIS A 2 20.59 -6.46 8.52
CA HIS A 2 19.16 -6.35 8.84
C HIS A 2 18.51 -7.73 8.73
N ARG A 3 17.62 -8.08 9.68
CA ARG A 3 16.98 -9.40 9.74
C ARG A 3 16.07 -9.69 8.53
N TYR A 4 15.54 -8.65 7.89
CA TYR A 4 14.64 -8.74 6.72
C TYR A 4 15.03 -7.68 5.67
N PRO A 5 16.10 -7.90 4.87
CA PRO A 5 16.60 -6.89 3.93
C PRO A 5 15.62 -6.57 2.79
N GLU A 6 14.77 -7.51 2.38
CA GLU A 6 13.76 -7.36 1.33
C GLU A 6 12.67 -6.36 1.72
N LEU A 7 12.27 -6.34 3.00
CA LEU A 7 11.31 -5.38 3.57
C LEU A 7 11.90 -3.97 3.76
N MET A 8 13.22 -3.83 3.60
CA MET A 8 13.94 -2.55 3.69
C MET A 8 14.29 -1.99 2.31
N LYS A 9 14.04 -2.74 1.24
CA LYS A 9 14.22 -2.23 -0.12
C LYS A 9 13.27 -1.06 -0.36
N LEU A 10 13.79 0.00 -0.96
CA LEU A 10 12.96 1.10 -1.44
C LEU A 10 11.89 0.53 -2.39
N PRO A 11 10.65 1.04 -2.31
CA PRO A 11 9.54 0.57 -3.12
C PRO A 11 9.81 0.81 -4.62
N GLU A 12 10.12 -0.26 -5.36
CA GLU A 12 10.09 -0.25 -6.84
C GLU A 12 8.66 -0.51 -7.38
N ALA A 13 7.73 -0.91 -6.51
CA ALA A 13 6.37 -1.31 -6.88
C ALA A 13 5.53 -0.12 -7.33
N ALA A 14 5.67 1.06 -6.71
CA ALA A 14 4.91 2.25 -7.10
C ALA A 14 5.28 2.76 -8.50
N GLU A 15 6.57 2.70 -8.86
CA GLU A 15 7.06 3.11 -10.19
C GLU A 15 6.66 2.10 -11.27
N LYS A 16 6.73 0.79 -10.99
CA LYS A 16 6.22 -0.25 -11.91
C LYS A 16 4.71 -0.13 -12.12
N PHE A 17 3.95 -0.02 -11.03
CA PHE A 17 2.50 0.16 -11.08
C PHE A 17 2.13 1.45 -11.83
N TYR A 18 2.81 2.56 -11.57
CA TYR A 18 2.59 3.80 -12.30
C TYR A 18 2.86 3.63 -13.80
N ASN A 19 3.97 3.01 -14.20
CA ASN A 19 4.29 2.78 -15.61
C ASN A 19 3.24 1.90 -16.32
N GLU A 20 2.65 0.94 -15.61
CA GLU A 20 1.59 0.07 -16.11
C GLU A 20 0.25 0.80 -16.27
N PHE A 21 -0.12 1.66 -15.32
CA PHE A 21 -1.43 2.30 -15.26
C PHE A 21 -1.46 3.78 -15.72
N ARG A 22 -0.33 4.37 -16.13
CA ARG A 22 -0.25 5.78 -16.59
C ARG A 22 -1.21 6.14 -17.72
N ALA A 23 -1.56 5.17 -18.57
CA ALA A 23 -2.49 5.38 -19.68
C ALA A 23 -3.94 5.58 -19.22
N VAL A 24 -4.26 5.11 -18.01
CA VAL A 24 -5.60 5.11 -17.41
C VAL A 24 -5.75 6.19 -16.33
N LEU A 25 -4.63 6.73 -15.84
CA LEU A 25 -4.60 7.84 -14.90
C LEU A 25 -5.10 9.14 -15.58
N PRO A 26 -5.97 9.93 -14.92
CA PRO A 26 -6.43 11.20 -15.47
C PRO A 26 -5.23 12.13 -15.69
N GLN A 27 -4.95 12.52 -16.94
CA GLN A 27 -3.80 13.36 -17.33
C GLN A 27 -3.92 14.84 -16.88
N GLU A 28 -4.60 15.09 -15.78
CA GLU A 28 -4.72 16.42 -15.22
C GLU A 28 -3.46 16.72 -14.40
N LYS A 29 -2.44 17.22 -15.10
CA LYS A 29 -1.18 17.79 -14.60
C LYS A 29 -0.16 16.79 -14.03
N PHE A 30 1.08 16.99 -14.46
CA PHE A 30 2.32 16.33 -14.03
C PHE A 30 2.47 16.18 -12.50
N PHE A 31 1.94 17.13 -11.70
CA PHE A 31 2.03 17.11 -10.23
C PHE A 31 1.12 16.08 -9.55
N THR A 32 0.13 15.57 -10.26
CA THR A 32 -0.84 14.61 -9.73
C THR A 32 -0.23 13.21 -9.71
N ASP A 33 0.68 12.93 -10.65
CA ASP A 33 1.40 11.68 -10.80
C ASP A 33 2.44 11.48 -9.67
N PHE A 34 3.22 12.52 -9.35
CA PHE A 34 4.17 12.48 -8.22
C PHE A 34 3.47 12.25 -6.88
N ARG A 35 2.26 12.78 -6.71
CA ARG A 35 1.49 12.55 -5.48
C ARG A 35 1.07 11.10 -5.37
N PHE A 36 0.53 10.49 -6.44
CA PHE A 36 0.11 9.09 -6.42
C PHE A 36 1.25 8.16 -5.99
N VAL A 37 2.40 8.27 -6.66
CA VAL A 37 3.60 7.48 -6.34
C VAL A 37 4.02 7.69 -4.88
N HIS A 38 4.00 8.94 -4.39
CA HIS A 38 4.34 9.25 -3.01
C HIS A 38 3.42 8.55 -1.98
N TYR A 39 2.11 8.46 -2.23
CA TYR A 39 1.20 7.74 -1.33
C TYR A 39 1.37 6.22 -1.41
N CYS A 40 1.70 5.69 -2.59
CA CYS A 40 2.02 4.28 -2.76
C CYS A 40 3.27 3.89 -1.95
N ASP A 41 4.35 4.65 -2.12
CA ASP A 41 5.60 4.48 -1.36
C ASP A 41 5.38 4.65 0.15
N GLY A 42 4.60 5.67 0.53
CA GLY A 42 4.24 5.94 1.91
C GLY A 42 3.48 4.79 2.57
N PHE A 43 2.54 4.18 1.84
CA PHE A 43 1.83 2.98 2.29
C PHE A 43 2.79 1.79 2.44
N GLN A 44 3.53 1.44 1.40
CA GLN A 44 4.42 0.27 1.40
C GLN A 44 5.43 0.37 2.53
N TRP A 45 6.07 1.52 2.69
CA TRP A 45 7.02 1.74 3.77
C TRP A 45 6.39 1.63 5.16
N ALA A 46 5.22 2.24 5.36
CA ALA A 46 4.51 2.13 6.63
C ALA A 46 4.12 0.68 6.95
N PHE A 47 3.70 -0.08 5.94
CA PHE A 47 3.30 -1.47 6.06
C PHE A 47 4.50 -2.39 6.37
N HIS A 48 5.59 -2.26 5.64
CA HIS A 48 6.81 -3.06 5.87
C HIS A 48 7.41 -2.76 7.23
N LYS A 49 7.48 -1.48 7.62
CA LYS A 49 7.91 -1.08 8.96
C LYS A 49 6.99 -1.65 10.06
N TYR A 50 5.68 -1.72 9.80
CA TYR A 50 4.75 -2.37 10.71
C TYR A 50 5.09 -3.85 10.88
N LEU A 51 5.33 -4.58 9.80
CA LEU A 51 5.67 -6.01 9.87
C LEU A 51 6.93 -6.24 10.70
N MET A 52 8.00 -5.48 10.46
CA MET A 52 9.30 -5.67 11.11
C MET A 52 9.35 -5.30 12.60
N ASN A 53 8.41 -4.50 13.11
CA ASN A 53 8.44 -4.03 14.50
C ASN A 53 7.26 -4.55 15.31
N ASP A 54 7.52 -5.45 16.26
CA ASP A 54 6.48 -6.10 17.09
C ASP A 54 5.66 -5.14 17.97
N GLN A 55 6.21 -3.98 18.32
CA GLN A 55 5.50 -2.96 19.10
C GLN A 55 4.78 -1.92 18.23
N SER A 56 4.89 -2.01 16.91
CA SER A 56 4.27 -1.04 16.01
C SER A 56 2.75 -1.23 15.93
N SER A 57 2.02 -0.11 15.84
CA SER A 57 0.58 -0.10 15.62
C SER A 57 0.26 0.10 14.14
N LEU A 58 -0.89 -0.43 13.69
CA LEU A 58 -1.43 -0.17 12.35
C LEU A 58 -1.85 1.29 12.13
N TYR A 59 -1.75 2.16 13.15
CA TYR A 59 -2.18 3.55 13.08
C TYR A 59 -1.56 4.29 11.88
N LYS A 60 -0.24 4.14 11.66
CA LYS A 60 0.44 4.84 10.58
C LYS A 60 -0.01 4.34 9.21
N VAL A 61 -0.20 3.02 9.05
CA VAL A 61 -0.72 2.40 7.82
C VAL A 61 -2.13 2.92 7.54
N ASN A 62 -3.02 2.85 8.53
CA ASN A 62 -4.40 3.32 8.41
C ASN A 62 -4.47 4.82 8.10
N SER A 63 -3.58 5.62 8.68
CA SER A 63 -3.48 7.05 8.40
C SER A 63 -3.08 7.32 6.95
N GLN A 64 -2.12 6.58 6.38
CA GLN A 64 -1.76 6.75 4.96
C GLN A 64 -2.95 6.46 4.03
N VAL A 65 -3.66 5.36 4.28
CA VAL A 65 -4.83 4.98 3.49
C VAL A 65 -5.91 6.05 3.58
N ARG A 66 -6.29 6.47 4.79
CA ARG A 66 -7.34 7.49 4.98
C ARG A 66 -6.97 8.83 4.37
N SER A 67 -5.72 9.26 4.50
CA SER A 67 -5.25 10.52 3.90
C SER A 67 -5.40 10.50 2.38
N TYR A 68 -5.00 9.41 1.71
CA TYR A 68 -5.17 9.32 0.25
C TYR A 68 -6.63 9.43 -0.18
N PHE A 69 -7.52 8.70 0.51
CA PHE A 69 -8.95 8.71 0.20
C PHE A 69 -9.58 10.09 0.43
N PHE A 70 -9.23 10.76 1.52
CA PHE A 70 -9.67 12.12 1.81
C PHE A 70 -9.17 13.13 0.77
N ASP A 71 -7.89 13.07 0.41
CA ASP A 71 -7.27 14.01 -0.54
C ASP A 71 -7.76 13.81 -1.99
N ASN A 72 -8.41 12.68 -2.29
CA ASN A 72 -8.93 12.33 -3.60
C ASN A 72 -10.44 12.04 -3.59
N GLU A 73 -11.17 12.58 -2.62
CA GLU A 73 -12.62 12.51 -2.56
C GLU A 73 -13.24 12.99 -3.89
N GLY A 74 -14.24 12.25 -4.39
CA GLY A 74 -14.86 12.53 -5.71
C GLY A 74 -14.07 12.06 -6.93
N HIS A 75 -12.83 11.57 -6.76
CA HIS A 75 -12.01 11.02 -7.86
C HIS A 75 -11.99 9.48 -7.86
N VAL A 76 -13.14 8.85 -8.10
CA VAL A 76 -13.34 7.38 -8.00
C VAL A 76 -12.27 6.55 -8.70
N LYS A 77 -11.83 6.94 -9.91
CA LYS A 77 -10.78 6.20 -10.64
C LYS A 77 -9.44 6.17 -9.89
N ARG A 78 -9.08 7.27 -9.23
CA ARG A 78 -7.83 7.38 -8.43
C ARG A 78 -7.92 6.51 -7.18
N LEU A 79 -9.07 6.57 -6.50
CA LEU A 79 -9.35 5.73 -5.34
C LEU A 79 -9.28 4.23 -5.69
N ALA A 80 -9.88 3.85 -6.82
CA ALA A 80 -9.84 2.46 -7.31
C ALA A 80 -8.40 2.00 -7.63
N LEU A 81 -7.61 2.82 -8.33
CA LEU A 81 -6.21 2.48 -8.63
C LEU A 81 -5.36 2.33 -7.36
N TYR A 82 -5.57 3.19 -6.38
CA TYR A 82 -4.87 3.07 -5.10
C TYR A 82 -5.31 1.83 -4.30
N ALA A 83 -6.59 1.49 -4.32
CA ALA A 83 -7.11 0.25 -3.72
C ALA A 83 -6.49 -1.00 -4.37
N ILE A 84 -6.35 -1.00 -5.70
CA ILE A 84 -5.67 -2.07 -6.44
C ILE A 84 -4.20 -2.14 -6.00
N PHE A 85 -3.48 -1.01 -5.98
CA PHE A 85 -2.09 -0.97 -5.53
C PHE A 85 -1.91 -1.55 -4.11
N ILE A 86 -2.77 -1.17 -3.15
CA ILE A 86 -2.70 -1.70 -1.79
C ILE A 86 -2.80 -3.22 -1.79
N LYS A 87 -3.74 -3.77 -2.58
CA LYS A 87 -3.95 -5.22 -2.68
C LYS A 87 -2.72 -5.91 -3.28
N GLU A 88 -2.23 -5.43 -4.41
CA GLU A 88 -1.04 -5.99 -5.07
C GLU A 88 0.20 -5.92 -4.17
N CYS A 89 0.42 -4.79 -3.49
CA CYS A 89 1.52 -4.65 -2.54
C CYS A 89 1.46 -5.70 -1.41
N MET A 90 0.26 -6.05 -0.94
CA MET A 90 0.09 -7.10 0.08
C MET A 90 0.32 -8.50 -0.50
N GLU A 91 -0.17 -8.78 -1.71
CA GLU A 91 0.04 -10.07 -2.40
C GLU A 91 1.53 -10.32 -2.70
N GLU A 92 2.25 -9.30 -3.19
CA GLU A 92 3.70 -9.36 -3.40
C GLU A 92 4.45 -9.57 -2.08
N THR A 93 4.02 -8.89 -1.01
CA THR A 93 4.61 -9.06 0.31
C THR A 93 4.40 -10.48 0.83
N GLU A 94 3.19 -11.05 0.68
CA GLU A 94 2.90 -12.44 1.06
C GLU A 94 3.79 -13.43 0.32
N ALA A 95 3.88 -13.31 -1.01
CA ALA A 95 4.72 -14.16 -1.83
C ALA A 95 6.20 -14.08 -1.41
N MET A 96 6.69 -12.88 -1.09
CA MET A 96 8.04 -12.67 -0.60
C MET A 96 8.27 -13.30 0.78
N LEU A 97 7.34 -13.13 1.72
CA LEU A 97 7.46 -13.74 3.06
C LEU A 97 7.52 -15.27 2.98
N LEU A 98 6.74 -15.87 2.06
CA LEU A 98 6.76 -17.32 1.82
C LEU A 98 8.06 -17.78 1.14
N ASP A 99 8.51 -17.10 0.09
CA ASP A 99 9.77 -17.40 -0.61
C ASP A 99 10.99 -17.35 0.31
N LYS A 100 11.00 -16.39 1.24
CA LYS A 100 12.09 -16.19 2.21
C LYS A 100 11.92 -16.97 3.50
N GLU A 101 10.85 -17.76 3.63
CA GLU A 101 10.54 -18.56 4.82
C GLU A 101 10.41 -17.70 6.10
N TYR A 102 9.94 -16.45 5.97
CA TYR A 102 9.70 -15.50 7.07
C TYR A 102 8.37 -15.79 7.79
N TYR A 103 8.16 -17.05 8.17
CA TYR A 103 6.92 -17.55 8.75
C TYR A 103 6.55 -16.86 10.06
N GLU A 104 7.54 -16.34 10.81
CA GLU A 104 7.26 -15.60 12.04
C GLU A 104 6.49 -14.30 11.80
N LEU A 105 6.59 -13.73 10.59
CA LEU A 105 5.87 -12.51 10.22
C LEU A 105 4.47 -12.80 9.67
N MET A 106 4.18 -14.04 9.25
CA MET A 106 2.94 -14.40 8.55
C MET A 106 1.68 -14.17 9.38
N GLY A 107 1.70 -14.53 10.67
CA GLY A 107 0.53 -14.33 11.54
C GLY A 107 0.16 -12.84 11.69
N LYS A 108 1.18 -11.98 11.78
CA LYS A 108 1.01 -10.53 11.85
C LYS A 108 0.60 -9.94 10.50
N PHE A 109 1.16 -10.46 9.41
CA PHE A 109 0.77 -10.11 8.04
C PHE A 109 -0.72 -10.37 7.80
N GLN A 110 -1.21 -11.59 8.06
CA GLN A 110 -2.61 -11.97 7.82
C GLN A 110 -3.59 -11.08 8.58
N GLN A 111 -3.31 -10.81 9.87
CA GLN A 111 -4.14 -9.92 10.68
C GLN A 111 -4.16 -8.48 10.14
N ALA A 112 -3.03 -8.00 9.62
CA ALA A 112 -2.95 -6.67 9.05
C ALA A 112 -3.66 -6.59 7.70
N GLN A 113 -3.46 -7.59 6.83
CA GLN A 113 -4.10 -7.69 5.53
C GLN A 113 -5.63 -7.64 5.68
N GLU A 114 -6.20 -8.44 6.59
CA GLU A 114 -7.65 -8.44 6.86
C GLU A 114 -8.15 -7.05 7.29
N LYS A 115 -7.43 -6.37 8.19
CA LYS A 115 -7.82 -5.04 8.70
C LYS A 115 -7.69 -3.94 7.64
N ILE A 116 -6.61 -3.96 6.86
CA ILE A 116 -6.34 -2.99 5.80
C ILE A 116 -7.37 -3.15 4.67
N LEU A 117 -7.64 -4.38 4.22
CA LEU A 117 -8.64 -4.63 3.18
C LEU A 117 -10.04 -4.23 3.62
N ARG A 118 -10.42 -4.49 4.88
CA ARG A 118 -11.68 -3.98 5.43
C ARG A 118 -11.76 -2.46 5.40
N LEU A 119 -10.68 -1.77 5.78
CA LEU A 119 -10.61 -0.30 5.73
C LEU A 119 -10.76 0.21 4.30
N VAL A 120 -10.02 -0.35 3.36
CA VAL A 120 -10.08 0.04 1.94
C VAL A 120 -11.47 -0.19 1.37
N ASN A 121 -12.09 -1.35 1.63
CA ASN A 121 -13.44 -1.65 1.15
C ASN A 121 -14.49 -0.69 1.71
N MET A 122 -14.40 -0.33 3.00
CA MET A 122 -15.28 0.67 3.61
C MET A 122 -15.10 2.04 2.94
N LEU A 123 -13.86 2.51 2.78
CA LEU A 123 -13.60 3.81 2.16
C LEU A 123 -13.98 3.86 0.67
N MET A 124 -13.83 2.75 -0.05
CA MET A 124 -14.31 2.62 -1.43
C MET A 124 -15.85 2.62 -1.49
N GLY A 125 -16.51 1.97 -0.53
CA GLY A 125 -17.97 1.98 -0.42
C GLY A 125 -18.53 3.36 -0.12
N ASP A 126 -17.86 4.15 0.72
CA ASP A 126 -18.24 5.54 1.02
C ASP A 126 -18.05 6.49 -0.17
N ALA A 127 -17.22 6.11 -1.15
CA ALA A 127 -16.87 6.94 -2.30
C ALA A 127 -17.69 6.64 -3.58
N LEU A 128 -18.54 5.60 -3.57
CA LEU A 128 -19.39 5.16 -4.68
C LEU A 128 -20.84 5.64 -4.50
#